data_AF-A0A965JF50-F1
#
_entry.id   AF-A0A965JF50-F1
#
_cell.length_a   1.000
_cell.length_b   1.000
_cell.length_c   1.000
_cell.angle_alpha   90.00
_cell.angle_beta   90.00
_cell.angle_gamma   90.00
#
_symmetry.space_group_name_H-M   'P 1'
#
loop_
_entity.id
_entity.type
_entity.pdbx_description
1 polymer ?
#
loop_
_entity_poly.entity_id
_entity_poly.type
_entity_poly.pdbx_seq_one_letter_code
_entity_poly.pdbx_strand_id
1 'polypeptide(L)' 'VTRLDDEALVNGIAQIAPFDPAAKQALLEARKLDERAELIVQLLQFFGRHDGDDRVTLQ' A
#
# COMPACT_ATOMS: atom_id res chain seq x y z
N VAL A 1 -14.14 -7.95 -22.45
CA VAL A 1 -13.41 -8.45 -21.27
C VAL A 1 -12.62 -7.27 -20.71
N THR A 2 -13.15 -6.59 -19.69
CA THR A 2 -12.52 -5.41 -19.08
C THR A 2 -11.40 -5.89 -18.16
N ARG A 3 -10.18 -6.04 -18.70
CA ARG A 3 -9.00 -6.11 -17.84
C ARG A 3 -8.98 -4.82 -17.03
N LEU A 4 -9.05 -4.93 -15.71
CA LEU A 4 -8.85 -3.80 -14.83
C LEU A 4 -7.43 -3.29 -15.10
N ASP A 5 -7.29 -2.01 -15.38
CA ASP A 5 -5.97 -1.41 -15.59
C ASP A 5 -5.17 -1.59 -14.30
N ASP A 6 -3.95 -2.13 -14.37
CA ASP A 6 -3.15 -2.47 -13.19
C ASP A 6 -2.93 -1.21 -12.30
N GLU A 7 -2.90 -0.03 -12.92
CA GLU A 7 -2.87 1.25 -12.23
C GLU A 7 -4.13 1.54 -11.41
N ALA A 8 -5.32 1.24 -11.94
CA ALA A 8 -6.58 1.40 -11.23
C ALA A 8 -6.67 0.44 -10.04
N LEU A 9 -6.17 -0.79 -10.18
CA LEU A 9 -6.08 -1.75 -9.09
C LEU A 9 -5.15 -1.24 -7.97
N VAL A 10 -3.93 -0.84 -8.32
CA VAL A 10 -2.93 -0.33 -7.37
C VAL A 10 -3.44 0.91 -6.64
N ASN A 11 -4.06 1.85 -7.36
CA ASN A 11 -4.63 3.05 -6.77
C ASN A 11 -5.82 2.73 -5.86
N GLY A 12 -6.68 1.79 -6.25
CA GLY A 12 -7.81 1.33 -5.43
C GLY A 12 -7.36 0.71 -4.11
N ILE A 13 -6.33 -0.16 -4.14
CA ILE A 13 -5.77 -0.76 -2.93
C ILE A 13 -5.16 0.32 -2.01
N ALA A 14 -4.38 1.24 -2.57
CA ALA A 14 -3.76 2.32 -1.79
C ALA A 14 -4.77 3.24 -1.09
N GLN A 15 -5.98 3.39 -1.65
CA GLN A 15 -7.07 4.18 -1.06
C GLN A 15 -7.86 3.44 0.02
N ILE A 16 -8.10 2.13 -0.16
CA ILE A 16 -8.93 1.33 0.74
C ILE A 16 -8.12 0.78 1.93
N ALA A 17 -6.86 0.43 1.70
CA ALA A 17 -6.01 -0.13 2.74
C ALA A 17 -5.74 0.89 3.87
N PRO A 18 -5.70 0.44 5.14
CA PRO A 18 -5.51 1.30 6.31
C PRO A 18 -4.03 1.71 6.50
N PHE A 19 -3.35 2.08 5.42
CA PHE A 19 -1.97 2.55 5.44
C PHE A 19 -1.84 3.86 6.24
N ASP A 20 -0.79 3.95 7.05
CA ASP A 20 -0.44 5.17 7.77
C ASP A 20 0.01 6.28 6.81
N PRO A 21 0.07 7.54 7.27
CA PRO A 21 0.45 8.67 6.40
C PRO A 21 1.83 8.54 5.75
N ALA A 22 2.82 7.94 6.41
CA ALA A 22 4.17 7.78 5.86
C ALA A 22 4.19 6.72 4.75
N ALA A 23 3.49 5.59 4.95
CA ALA A 23 3.28 4.58 3.91
C ALA A 23 2.57 5.18 2.68
N LYS A 24 1.56 6.04 2.89
CA LYS A 24 0.89 6.74 1.79
C LYS A 24 1.80 7.72 1.05
N GLN A 25 2.71 8.42 1.75
CA GLN A 25 3.71 9.26 1.10
C GLN A 25 4.68 8.44 0.26
N ALA A 26 5.20 7.31 0.78
CA ALA A 26 6.07 6.43 0.03
C ALA A 26 5.41 5.90 -1.27
N LEU A 27 4.11 5.60 -1.22
CA LEU A 27 3.34 5.21 -2.40
C LEU A 27 3.19 6.33 -3.44
N LEU A 28 3.12 7.60 -3.01
CA LEU A 28 3.09 8.77 -3.90
C LEU A 28 4.46 9.09 -4.51
N GLU A 29 5.54 8.76 -3.80
CA GLU A 29 6.91 8.92 -4.27
C GLU A 29 7.35 7.83 -5.26
N ALA A 30 6.69 6.67 -5.24
CA ALA A 30 6.90 5.57 -6.19
C ALA A 30 6.40 5.95 -7.59
N ARG A 31 7.35 6.28 -8.49
CA ARG A 31 7.08 6.83 -9.82
C ARG A 31 6.57 5.78 -10.81
N LYS A 32 7.00 4.53 -10.67
CA LYS A 32 6.57 3.45 -11.55
C LYS A 32 5.51 2.57 -10.89
N LEU A 33 4.69 1.93 -11.72
CA LEU A 33 3.58 1.09 -11.28
C LEU A 33 4.05 -0.19 -10.57
N ASP A 34 5.11 -0.81 -11.09
CA ASP A 34 5.77 -1.98 -10.51
C ASP A 34 6.36 -1.66 -9.12
N GLU A 35 7.10 -0.56 -9.00
CA GLU A 35 7.65 -0.07 -7.72
C GLU A 35 6.53 0.13 -6.68
N ARG A 36 5.42 0.75 -7.10
CA ARG A 36 4.27 1.01 -6.23
C ARG A 36 3.55 -0.27 -5.85
N ALA A 37 3.37 -1.22 -6.77
CA ALA A 37 2.75 -2.51 -6.51
C ALA A 37 3.58 -3.35 -5.52
N GLU A 38 4.90 -3.37 -5.70
CA GLU A 38 5.83 -4.07 -4.80
C GLU A 38 5.80 -3.46 -3.40
N LEU A 39 5.78 -2.12 -3.30
CA LEU A 39 5.64 -1.42 -2.03
C LEU A 39 4.31 -1.74 -1.33
N ILE A 40 3.19 -1.79 -2.05
CA ILE A 40 1.89 -2.23 -1.50
C ILE A 40 1.98 -3.65 -0.94
N VAL A 41 2.59 -4.57 -1.69
CA VAL A 41 2.74 -5.96 -1.26
C VAL A 41 3.58 -6.04 0.02
N GLN A 42 4.68 -5.29 0.11
CA GLN A 42 5.50 -5.21 1.32
C GLN A 42 4.68 -4.66 2.51
N LEU A 43 3.98 -3.55 2.32
CA LEU A 43 3.14 -2.94 3.36
C LEU A 43 2.07 -3.92 3.86
N LEU A 44 1.34 -4.60 2.95
CA LEU A 44 0.33 -5.59 3.33
C LEU A 44 0.92 -6.78 4.11
N GLN A 45 2.14 -7.21 3.78
CA GLN A 45 2.84 -8.24 4.57
C GLN A 45 3.20 -7.77 5.97
N PHE A 46 3.60 -6.49 6.12
CA PHE A 46 3.81 -5.88 7.44
C PHE A 46 2.50 -5.79 8.22
N PHE A 47 1.39 -5.37 7.60
CA PHE A 47 0.07 -5.32 8.25
C PHE A 47 -0.39 -6.71 8.72
N GLY A 48 -0.31 -7.73 7.86
CA GLY A 48 -0.68 -9.10 8.23
C GLY A 48 0.20 -9.71 9.33
N ARG A 49 1.39 -9.13 9.57
CA ARG A 49 2.28 -9.50 10.68
C ARG A 49 2.05 -8.66 11.95
N HIS A 50 1.55 -7.43 11.81
CA HIS A 50 1.24 -6.51 12.91
C HIS A 50 -0.18 -6.67 13.49
N ASP A 51 -1.09 -7.45 12.88
CA ASP A 51 -2.42 -7.71 13.48
C ASP A 51 -2.39 -8.43 14.86
N GLY A 52 -1.20 -8.74 15.38
CA GLY A 52 -0.99 -9.24 16.75
C GLY A 52 -0.37 -8.24 17.73
N ASP A 53 0.15 -7.09 17.31
CA ASP A 53 0.81 -6.14 18.22
C ASP A 53 0.73 -4.70 17.70
N ASP A 54 0.63 -3.77 18.62
CA ASP A 54 0.17 -2.39 18.51
C ASP A 54 0.35 -1.62 17.19
N ARG A 55 -0.68 -0.79 16.91
CA ARG A 55 -0.60 0.38 16.03
C ARG A 55 0.58 1.25 16.46
N VAL A 56 1.75 1.04 15.86
CA VAL A 56 2.85 1.99 15.97
C VAL A 56 2.50 3.22 15.13
N THR A 57 1.73 4.12 15.71
CA THR A 57 1.86 5.53 15.39
C THR A 57 3.25 5.94 15.83
N LEU A 58 4.15 6.23 14.89
CA LEU A 58 5.39 6.94 15.19
C LEU A 58 5.00 8.30 15.80
N GLN A 59 5.06 8.37 17.14
CA GLN A 59 5.07 9.59 17.93
C GLN A 59 6.50 9.95 18.29
#